data_AF-A0A2H9NQG5-F1
#
_entry.id   AF-A0A2H9NQG5-F1
#
_cell.length_a   1.000
_cell.length_b   1.000
_cell.length_c   1.000
_cell.angle_alpha   90.00
_cell.angle_beta   90.00
_cell.angle_gamma   90.00
#
_symmetry.space_group_name_H-M   'P 1'
#
loop_
_entity.id
_entity.type
_entity.pdbx_description
1 polymer ?
#
loop_
_entity_poly.entity_id
_entity_poly.type
_entity_poly.pdbx_seq_one_letter_code
_entity_poly.pdbx_strand_id
1 'polypeptide(L)'
;MSKSHSAQNFLNRELGLLEFNRRVLAQAEDAAVPLLERLKYLCIVSSNLDEFFEIRIAGLKEQIKLGGIASGPDGLEATQVMKRLFAPTHQLIARQYELFNQELVPALAAQGIKFLRRTHWNEAQQAWVKEFFLREVMPVLTPIGLDPAHPFPRVLNKSLNFAVELQGKDAFGRNSAKAIVQAPRVLPRAIPMPPEIAGCPHG
;
A
#
# COMPACT_ATOMS: atom_id res chain seq x y z
N MET A 1 13.32 18.03 45.41
CA MET A 1 13.24 16.60 45.06
C MET A 1 12.34 16.46 43.85
N SER A 2 12.87 16.00 42.71
CA SER A 2 12.05 15.73 41.51
C SER A 2 11.11 14.57 41.81
N LYS A 3 9.79 14.76 41.64
CA LYS A 3 8.82 13.66 41.74
C LYS A 3 9.07 12.72 40.57
N SER A 4 9.69 11.56 40.83
CA SER A 4 9.80 10.49 39.85
C SER A 4 8.42 9.86 39.65
N HIS A 5 7.90 9.89 38.43
CA HIS A 5 6.64 9.25 38.06
C HIS A 5 6.91 7.78 37.67
N SER A 6 6.03 6.86 38.09
CA SER A 6 6.13 5.44 37.74
C SER A 6 5.92 5.21 36.24
N ALA A 7 6.66 4.28 35.65
CA ALA A 7 6.60 3.93 34.23
C ALA A 7 5.19 3.57 33.75
N GLN A 8 4.38 2.97 34.63
CA GLN A 8 2.98 2.61 34.33
C GLN A 8 2.07 3.82 34.04
N ASN A 9 2.51 5.04 34.37
CA ASN A 9 1.75 6.27 34.11
C ASN A 9 2.02 6.84 32.70
N PHE A 10 2.94 6.27 31.94
CA PHE A 10 3.29 6.73 30.60
C PHE A 10 2.75 5.78 29.53
N LEU A 11 2.25 6.37 28.44
CA LEU A 11 1.87 5.62 27.25
C LEU A 11 3.09 5.47 26.34
N ASN A 12 3.25 4.28 25.78
CA ASN A 12 4.22 4.06 24.72
C ASN A 12 3.84 4.88 23.48
N ARG A 13 4.81 5.61 22.92
CA ARG A 13 4.59 6.50 21.78
C ARG A 13 4.13 5.75 20.54
N GLU A 14 4.75 4.61 20.24
CA GLU A 14 4.54 3.83 19.02
C GLU A 14 3.18 3.15 19.06
N LEU A 15 2.78 2.62 20.22
CA LEU A 15 1.41 2.15 20.45
C LEU A 15 0.41 3.30 20.31
N GLY A 16 0.70 4.48 20.86
CA GLY A 16 -0.14 5.66 20.73
C GLY A 16 -0.32 6.12 19.27
N LEU A 17 0.73 6.06 18.46
CA LEU A 17 0.64 6.37 17.02
C LEU A 17 -0.22 5.36 16.26
N LEU A 18 -0.21 4.08 16.66
CA LEU A 18 -1.11 3.09 16.07
C LEU A 18 -2.57 3.37 16.46
N GLU A 19 -2.84 3.71 17.72
CA GLU A 19 -4.18 4.10 18.17
C GLU A 19 -4.68 5.38 17.49
N PHE A 20 -3.79 6.34 17.24
CA PHE A 20 -4.11 7.50 16.43
C PHE A 20 -4.57 7.09 15.03
N ASN A 21 -3.85 6.20 14.35
CA ASN A 21 -4.27 5.70 13.04
C ASN A 21 -5.59 4.94 13.08
N ARG A 22 -5.88 4.22 14.16
CA ARG A 22 -7.21 3.61 14.37
C ARG A 22 -8.32 4.66 14.47
N ARG A 23 -8.07 5.81 15.11
CA ARG A 23 -9.03 6.93 15.14
C ARG A 23 -9.22 7.58 13.78
N VAL A 24 -8.16 7.68 12.97
CA VAL A 24 -8.28 8.16 11.59
C VAL A 24 -9.10 7.18 10.74
N LEU A 25 -8.88 5.87 10.89
CA LEU A 25 -9.70 4.85 10.21
C LEU A 25 -11.17 4.95 10.61
N ALA A 26 -11.48 5.23 11.87
CA ALA A 26 -12.86 5.42 12.34
C ALA A 26 -13.59 6.55 11.59
N GLN A 27 -12.88 7.58 11.10
CA GLN A 27 -13.49 8.61 10.24
C GLN A 27 -13.86 8.08 8.84
N ALA A 28 -13.14 7.09 8.34
CA ALA A 28 -13.49 6.39 7.10
C ALA A 28 -14.66 5.39 7.29
N GLU A 29 -14.86 4.90 8.51
CA GLU A 29 -15.97 4.00 8.88
C GLU A 29 -17.28 4.75 9.13
N ASP A 30 -17.21 6.02 9.54
CA ASP A 30 -18.39 6.82 9.87
C ASP A 30 -19.25 7.14 8.63
N ALA A 31 -20.48 6.63 8.61
CA ALA A 31 -21.44 6.85 7.54
C ALA A 31 -21.96 8.30 7.46
N ALA A 32 -21.79 9.11 8.51
CA ALA A 32 -22.11 10.53 8.49
C ALA A 32 -21.08 11.36 7.69
N VAL A 33 -19.88 10.83 7.50
CA VAL A 33 -18.83 11.48 6.69
C VAL A 33 -19.13 11.26 5.19
N PRO A 34 -19.04 12.30 4.34
CA PRO A 34 -19.24 12.16 2.90
C PRO A 34 -18.34 11.08 2.29
N LEU A 35 -18.87 10.31 1.34
CA LEU A 35 -18.23 9.10 0.82
C LEU A 35 -16.79 9.32 0.30
N LEU A 36 -16.53 10.42 -0.42
CA LEU A 36 -15.19 10.73 -0.91
C LEU A 36 -14.24 11.17 0.22
N GLU A 37 -14.76 11.82 1.26
CA GLU A 37 -13.96 12.13 2.46
C GLU A 37 -13.65 10.86 3.25
N ARG A 38 -14.57 9.88 3.32
CA ARG A 38 -14.27 8.54 3.88
C ARG A 38 -13.13 7.86 3.13
N LEU A 39 -13.16 7.88 1.79
CA LEU A 39 -12.07 7.36 0.95
C LEU A 39 -10.75 8.10 1.22
N LYS A 40 -10.80 9.42 1.39
CA LYS A 40 -9.62 10.24 1.71
C LYS A 40 -9.04 9.88 3.08
N TYR A 41 -9.86 9.70 4.12
CA TYR A 41 -9.39 9.21 5.42
C TYR A 41 -8.73 7.85 5.32
N LEU A 42 -9.29 6.94 4.50
CA LEU A 42 -8.66 5.64 4.24
C LEU A 42 -7.26 5.81 3.62
N CYS A 43 -7.10 6.70 2.64
CA CYS A 43 -5.80 7.02 2.05
C CYS A 43 -4.82 7.64 3.07
N ILE A 44 -5.30 8.51 3.95
CA ILE A 44 -4.48 9.11 5.02
C ILE A 44 -3.94 8.01 5.95
N VAL A 45 -4.75 7.03 6.32
CA VAL A 45 -4.29 5.89 7.13
C VAL A 45 -3.16 5.13 6.43
N SER A 46 -3.27 4.87 5.12
CA SER A 46 -2.19 4.22 4.37
C SER A 46 -0.90 5.05 4.35
N SER A 47 -1.00 6.36 4.11
CA SER A 47 0.18 7.25 4.11
C SER A 47 0.85 7.34 5.49
N ASN A 48 0.07 7.41 6.56
CA ASN A 48 0.58 7.41 7.92
C ASN A 48 1.25 6.08 8.28
N LEU A 49 0.68 4.96 7.83
CA LEU A 49 1.29 3.64 8.04
C LEU A 49 2.60 3.51 7.27
N ASP A 50 2.71 4.04 6.05
CA ASP A 50 4.00 4.08 5.33
C ASP A 50 5.07 4.79 6.16
N GLU A 51 4.80 5.99 6.67
CA GLU A 51 5.75 6.72 7.54
C GLU A 51 6.04 5.95 8.83
N PHE A 52 5.01 5.35 9.44
CA PHE A 52 5.17 4.56 10.66
C PHE A 52 6.15 3.41 10.46
N PHE A 53 6.07 2.70 9.33
CA PHE A 53 7.01 1.62 9.01
C PHE A 53 8.41 2.15 8.64
N GLU A 54 8.48 3.21 7.84
CA GLU A 54 9.74 3.79 7.38
C GLU A 54 10.58 4.40 8.50
N ILE A 55 9.92 5.00 9.49
CA ILE A 55 10.58 5.74 10.56
C ILE A 55 10.52 4.98 11.89
N ARG A 56 9.32 4.61 12.37
CA ARG A 56 9.14 4.08 13.72
C ARG A 56 9.59 2.62 13.81
N ILE A 57 9.09 1.77 12.91
CA ILE A 57 9.47 0.35 12.91
C ILE A 57 10.95 0.17 12.55
N ALA A 58 11.49 0.99 11.64
CA ALA A 58 12.93 0.99 11.36
C ALA A 58 13.76 1.34 12.60
N GLY A 59 13.36 2.38 13.36
CA GLY A 59 14.01 2.75 14.62
C GLY A 59 13.97 1.65 15.68
N LEU A 60 12.81 0.99 15.86
CA LEU A 60 12.69 -0.16 16.78
C LEU A 60 13.60 -1.32 16.36
N LYS A 61 13.69 -1.62 15.06
CA LYS A 61 14.58 -2.67 14.55
C LYS A 61 16.05 -2.39 14.86
N GLU A 62 16.49 -1.14 14.73
CA GLU A 62 17.87 -0.76 15.04
C GLU A 62 18.15 -0.87 16.55
N GLN A 63 17.21 -0.42 17.40
CA GLN A 63 17.33 -0.58 18.86
C GLN A 63 17.44 -2.06 19.27
N ILE A 64 16.64 -2.94 18.67
CA ILE A 64 16.71 -4.38 18.90
C ILE A 64 18.08 -4.93 18.51
N LYS A 65 18.60 -4.53 17.35
CA LYS A 65 19.92 -4.95 16.86
C LYS A 65 21.06 -4.55 17.80
N LEU A 66 20.94 -3.40 18.47
CA LEU A 66 21.93 -2.88 19.42
C LEU A 66 21.77 -3.41 20.85
N GLY A 67 20.87 -4.39 21.10
CA GLY A 67 20.72 -5.03 22.40
C GLY A 67 19.54 -4.54 23.25
N GLY A 68 18.62 -3.75 22.67
CA GLY A 68 17.21 -3.69 23.10
C GLY A 68 16.92 -3.28 24.55
N ILE A 69 17.72 -2.42 25.18
CA ILE A 69 17.46 -1.93 26.53
C ILE A 69 16.20 -1.03 26.53
N ALA A 70 15.44 -1.04 27.64
CA ALA A 70 14.31 -0.13 27.86
C ALA A 70 14.73 1.33 27.62
N SER A 71 14.12 1.97 26.62
CA SER A 71 14.57 3.28 26.10
C SER A 71 13.54 4.41 26.33
N GLY A 72 12.31 4.07 26.75
CA GLY A 72 11.21 5.02 26.93
C GLY A 72 10.78 5.23 28.39
N PRO A 73 10.06 6.33 28.70
CA PRO A 73 9.50 6.59 30.03
C PRO A 73 8.49 5.54 30.51
N ASP A 74 7.92 4.77 29.58
CA ASP A 74 7.01 3.65 29.81
C ASP A 74 7.73 2.35 30.22
N GLY A 75 9.07 2.33 30.16
CA GLY A 75 9.89 1.21 30.63
C GLY A 75 9.84 -0.04 29.75
N LEU A 76 9.22 0.02 28.57
CA LEU A 76 9.15 -1.11 27.65
C LEU A 76 10.44 -1.26 26.84
N GLU A 77 10.86 -2.50 26.64
CA GLU A 77 11.94 -2.83 25.69
C GLU A 77 11.42 -2.78 24.25
N ALA A 78 12.31 -2.45 23.31
CA ALA A 78 11.95 -2.36 21.89
C ALA A 78 11.36 -3.67 21.33
N THR A 79 11.84 -4.82 21.81
CA THR A 79 11.30 -6.16 21.47
C THR A 79 9.86 -6.33 21.94
N GLN A 80 9.55 -5.85 23.14
CA GLN A 80 8.21 -5.90 23.72
C GLN A 80 7.25 -4.97 22.98
N VAL A 81 7.70 -3.76 22.64
CA VAL A 81 6.93 -2.80 21.83
C VAL A 81 6.63 -3.41 20.45
N MET A 82 7.63 -3.94 19.76
CA MET A 82 7.47 -4.59 18.45
C MET A 82 6.46 -5.75 18.51
N LYS A 83 6.52 -6.59 19.54
CA LYS A 83 5.57 -7.69 19.76
C LYS A 83 4.15 -7.18 19.99
N ARG A 84 3.98 -6.08 20.76
CA ARG A 84 2.67 -5.46 21.03
C ARG A 84 2.07 -4.76 19.81
N LEU A 85 2.90 -4.29 18.87
CA LEU A 85 2.44 -3.65 17.63
C LEU A 85 1.98 -4.65 16.56
N PHE A 86 2.55 -5.86 16.55
CA PHE A 86 2.40 -6.79 15.43
C PHE A 86 0.94 -7.13 15.10
N ALA A 87 0.20 -7.71 16.06
CA ALA A 87 -1.18 -8.13 15.82
C ALA A 87 -2.14 -6.95 15.60
N PRO A 88 -2.11 -5.87 16.41
CA PRO A 88 -2.96 -4.70 16.20
C PRO A 88 -2.74 -4.00 14.85
N THR A 89 -1.51 -3.98 14.34
CA THR A 89 -1.22 -3.39 13.01
C THR A 89 -1.84 -4.22 11.89
N HIS A 90 -1.72 -5.55 11.95
CA HIS A 90 -2.37 -6.43 10.98
C HIS A 90 -3.90 -6.31 11.02
N GLN A 91 -4.48 -6.22 12.22
CA GLN A 91 -5.92 -6.01 12.39
C GLN A 91 -6.38 -4.68 11.77
N LEU A 92 -5.62 -3.59 11.98
CA LEU A 92 -5.92 -2.29 11.39
C LEU A 92 -5.88 -2.35 9.85
N ILE A 93 -4.86 -2.98 9.28
CA ILE A 93 -4.73 -3.14 7.82
C ILE A 93 -5.86 -4.02 7.28
N ALA A 94 -6.16 -5.14 7.92
CA ALA A 94 -7.25 -6.03 7.50
C ALA A 94 -8.59 -5.27 7.47
N ARG A 95 -8.88 -4.50 8.53
CA ARG A 95 -10.10 -3.68 8.60
C ARG A 95 -10.14 -2.61 7.51
N GLN A 96 -9.01 -1.98 7.19
CA GLN A 96 -8.89 -1.04 6.08
C GLN A 96 -9.29 -1.69 4.73
N TYR A 97 -8.79 -2.90 4.47
CA TYR A 97 -9.12 -3.64 3.25
C TYR A 97 -10.58 -4.07 3.19
N GLU A 98 -11.16 -4.51 4.31
CA GLU A 98 -12.58 -4.84 4.40
C GLU A 98 -13.44 -3.62 4.08
N LEU A 99 -13.20 -2.50 4.77
CA LEU A 99 -13.91 -1.25 4.55
C LEU A 99 -13.83 -0.79 3.09
N PHE A 100 -12.64 -0.82 2.50
CA PHE A 100 -12.46 -0.43 1.10
C PHE A 100 -13.26 -1.34 0.14
N ASN A 101 -13.10 -2.66 0.28
CA ASN A 101 -13.65 -3.61 -0.70
C ASN A 101 -15.15 -3.88 -0.53
N GLN A 102 -15.63 -3.91 0.71
CA GLN A 102 -16.99 -4.35 1.05
C GLN A 102 -17.96 -3.17 1.21
N GLU A 103 -17.48 -1.98 1.55
CA GLU A 103 -18.33 -0.81 1.78
C GLU A 103 -18.08 0.31 0.78
N LEU A 104 -16.84 0.83 0.70
CA LEU A 104 -16.55 2.02 -0.09
C LEU A 104 -16.65 1.79 -1.60
N VAL A 105 -16.05 0.72 -2.12
CA VAL A 105 -16.11 0.39 -3.56
C VAL A 105 -17.56 0.19 -4.03
N PRO A 106 -18.41 -0.61 -3.34
CA PRO A 106 -19.82 -0.71 -3.69
C PRO A 106 -20.59 0.61 -3.59
N ALA A 107 -20.36 1.40 -2.54
CA ALA A 107 -21.01 2.70 -2.36
C ALA A 107 -20.63 3.70 -3.47
N LEU A 108 -19.36 3.72 -3.88
CA LEU A 108 -18.88 4.54 -4.99
C LEU A 108 -19.55 4.10 -6.31
N ALA A 109 -19.67 2.80 -6.53
CA ALA A 109 -20.30 2.26 -7.72
C ALA A 109 -21.78 2.66 -7.82
N ALA A 110 -22.49 2.72 -6.69
CA ALA A 110 -23.87 3.19 -6.62
C ALA A 110 -24.01 4.69 -6.97
N GLN A 111 -22.95 5.48 -6.75
CA GLN A 111 -22.86 6.89 -7.15
C GLN A 111 -22.25 7.09 -8.55
N GLY A 112 -22.09 6.03 -9.33
CA GLY A 112 -21.56 6.09 -10.71
C GLY A 112 -20.04 6.12 -10.82
N ILE A 113 -19.31 5.94 -9.71
CA ILE A 113 -17.85 5.82 -9.67
C ILE A 113 -17.46 4.35 -9.57
N LYS A 114 -17.06 3.72 -10.68
CA LYS A 114 -16.86 2.28 -10.77
C LYS A 114 -15.40 1.93 -11.02
N PHE A 115 -14.81 1.12 -10.15
CA PHE A 115 -13.52 0.48 -10.45
C PHE A 115 -13.76 -0.78 -11.29
N LEU A 116 -13.50 -0.70 -12.59
CA LEU A 116 -13.69 -1.80 -13.53
C LEU A 116 -12.64 -2.91 -13.33
N ARG A 117 -13.03 -4.00 -12.67
CA ARG A 117 -12.15 -5.15 -12.42
C ARG A 117 -11.86 -5.93 -13.71
N ARG A 118 -10.59 -6.24 -13.97
CA ARG A 118 -10.11 -6.99 -15.15
C ARG A 118 -10.90 -8.27 -15.45
N THR A 119 -11.32 -9.00 -14.43
CA THR A 119 -12.09 -10.25 -14.58
C THR A 119 -13.49 -10.07 -15.15
N HIS A 120 -13.99 -8.83 -15.25
CA HIS A 120 -15.35 -8.51 -15.71
C HIS A 120 -15.36 -7.58 -16.92
N TRP A 121 -14.22 -7.35 -17.58
CA TRP A 121 -14.16 -6.49 -18.75
C TRP A 121 -14.88 -7.12 -19.94
N ASN A 122 -15.76 -6.34 -20.59
CA ASN A 122 -16.35 -6.72 -21.88
C ASN A 122 -15.35 -6.51 -23.04
N GLU A 123 -15.73 -6.92 -24.25
CA GLU A 123 -14.85 -6.83 -25.44
C GLU A 123 -14.43 -5.39 -25.76
N ALA A 124 -15.33 -4.42 -25.66
CA ALA A 124 -15.04 -3.01 -25.93
C ALA A 124 -14.04 -2.44 -24.91
N GLN A 125 -14.20 -2.77 -23.63
CA GLN A 125 -13.28 -2.37 -22.56
C GLN A 125 -11.90 -3.00 -22.73
N GLN A 126 -11.83 -4.27 -23.10
CA GLN A 126 -10.56 -4.96 -23.38
C GLN A 126 -9.84 -4.34 -24.57
N ALA A 127 -10.56 -4.05 -25.66
CA ALA A 127 -10.00 -3.41 -26.85
C ALA A 127 -9.44 -2.02 -26.52
N TRP A 128 -10.20 -1.21 -25.79
CA TRP A 128 -9.78 0.13 -25.38
C TRP A 128 -8.54 0.09 -24.47
N VAL A 129 -8.50 -0.78 -23.46
CA VAL A 129 -7.34 -0.92 -22.56
C VAL A 129 -6.10 -1.38 -23.34
N LYS A 130 -6.27 -2.30 -24.29
CA LYS A 130 -5.16 -2.76 -25.14
C LYS A 130 -4.58 -1.62 -25.98
N GLU A 131 -5.44 -0.82 -26.60
CA GLU A 131 -5.02 0.34 -27.39
C GLU A 131 -4.32 1.38 -26.52
N PHE A 132 -4.92 1.73 -25.37
CA PHE A 132 -4.31 2.64 -24.40
C PHE A 132 -2.96 2.12 -23.92
N PHE A 133 -2.83 0.83 -23.63
CA PHE A 133 -1.57 0.23 -23.22
C PHE A 133 -0.50 0.39 -24.31
N LEU A 134 -0.80 0.06 -25.57
CA LEU A 134 0.17 0.16 -26.66
C LEU A 134 0.59 1.60 -26.95
N ARG A 135 -0.35 2.56 -26.83
CA ARG A 135 -0.12 3.97 -27.15
C ARG A 135 0.56 4.73 -26.02
N GLU A 136 0.11 4.54 -24.78
CA GLU A 136 0.49 5.40 -23.64
C GLU A 136 1.41 4.70 -22.64
N VAL A 137 1.20 3.40 -22.38
CA VAL A 137 1.90 2.68 -21.30
C VAL A 137 3.18 2.00 -21.79
N MET A 138 3.09 1.23 -22.87
CA MET A 138 4.19 0.46 -23.43
C MET A 138 5.43 1.31 -23.76
N PRO A 139 5.32 2.52 -24.34
CA PRO A 139 6.49 3.34 -24.66
C PRO A 139 7.28 3.82 -23.43
N VAL A 140 6.65 3.86 -22.26
CA VAL A 140 7.27 4.31 -21.00
C VAL A 140 7.59 3.16 -20.04
N LEU A 141 7.38 1.92 -20.47
CA LEU A 141 7.77 0.74 -19.71
C LEU A 141 9.21 0.35 -20.03
N THR A 142 9.98 0.06 -18.98
CA THR A 142 11.34 -0.47 -19.12
C THR A 142 11.47 -1.73 -18.26
N PRO A 143 11.15 -2.92 -18.82
CA PRO A 143 11.37 -4.18 -18.14
C PRO A 143 12.86 -4.42 -17.86
N ILE A 144 13.19 -4.89 -16.67
CA ILE A 144 14.56 -5.23 -16.27
C ILE A 144 14.64 -6.75 -16.09
N GLY A 145 15.43 -7.41 -16.93
CA GLY A 145 15.73 -8.84 -16.77
C GLY A 145 16.55 -9.08 -15.51
N LEU A 146 16.22 -10.14 -14.78
CA LEU A 146 16.96 -10.62 -13.62
C LEU A 146 17.75 -11.86 -14.04
N ASP A 147 19.07 -11.78 -13.91
CA ASP A 147 19.96 -12.92 -14.07
C ASP A 147 20.99 -12.96 -12.92
N PRO A 148 21.63 -14.10 -12.67
CA PRO A 148 22.63 -14.23 -11.60
C PRO A 148 23.93 -13.45 -11.86
N ALA A 149 24.18 -13.00 -13.09
CA ALA A 149 25.43 -12.34 -13.49
C ALA A 149 25.41 -10.83 -13.21
N HIS A 150 24.23 -10.24 -13.01
CA HIS A 150 24.07 -8.81 -12.71
C HIS A 150 23.50 -8.59 -11.29
N PRO A 151 23.88 -7.48 -10.62
CA PRO A 151 23.30 -7.13 -9.32
C PRO A 151 21.80 -6.85 -9.45
N PHE A 152 21.07 -7.17 -8.39
CA PHE A 152 19.63 -6.91 -8.33
C PHE A 152 19.33 -5.40 -8.56
N PRO A 153 18.38 -5.05 -9.43
CA PRO A 153 18.13 -3.66 -9.77
C PRO A 153 17.64 -2.87 -8.56
N ARG A 154 18.00 -1.58 -8.52
CA ARG A 154 17.57 -0.69 -7.45
C ARG A 154 16.08 -0.39 -7.59
N VAL A 155 15.27 -0.97 -6.72
CA VAL A 155 13.83 -0.69 -6.65
C VAL A 155 13.61 0.63 -5.90
N LEU A 156 12.90 1.56 -6.53
CA LEU A 156 12.59 2.86 -5.91
C LEU A 156 11.60 2.67 -4.76
N ASN A 157 11.82 3.39 -3.65
CA ASN A 157 10.90 3.36 -2.51
C ASN A 157 9.49 3.83 -2.90
N LYS A 158 8.45 3.16 -2.37
CA LYS A 158 7.02 3.37 -2.70
C LYS A 158 6.72 3.30 -4.21
N SER A 159 7.50 2.53 -4.98
CA SER A 159 7.15 2.22 -6.38
C SER A 159 6.42 0.89 -6.46
N LEU A 160 5.42 0.82 -7.34
CA LEU A 160 4.76 -0.44 -7.67
C LEU A 160 5.61 -1.16 -8.72
N ASN A 161 5.99 -2.40 -8.41
CA ASN A 161 6.81 -3.24 -9.28
C ASN A 161 6.14 -4.60 -9.42
N PHE A 162 6.14 -5.12 -10.63
CA PHE A 162 5.67 -6.46 -10.93
C PHE A 162 6.89 -7.37 -11.11
N ALA A 163 7.02 -8.37 -10.26
CA ALA A 163 7.94 -9.47 -10.49
C ALA A 163 7.24 -10.48 -11.43
N VAL A 164 7.78 -10.67 -12.63
CA VAL A 164 7.19 -11.53 -13.66
C VAL A 164 8.14 -12.69 -13.97
N GLU A 165 7.55 -13.87 -14.11
CA GLU A 165 8.23 -15.05 -14.63
C GLU A 165 7.95 -15.14 -16.13
N LEU A 166 9.02 -15.26 -16.92
CA LEU A 166 8.90 -15.46 -18.36
C LEU A 166 8.92 -16.97 -18.65
N GLN A 167 8.32 -17.37 -19.78
CA GLN A 167 8.40 -18.75 -20.28
C GLN A 167 8.87 -18.75 -21.74
N GLY A 168 9.63 -19.79 -22.12
CA GLY A 168 10.29 -19.89 -23.42
C GLY A 168 11.82 -19.80 -23.36
N LYS A 169 12.43 -19.62 -24.52
CA LYS A 169 13.88 -19.38 -24.68
C LYS A 169 14.09 -17.96 -25.17
N ASP A 170 15.10 -17.27 -24.64
CA ASP A 170 15.51 -15.99 -25.21
C ASP A 170 16.15 -16.18 -26.61
N ALA A 171 16.52 -15.07 -27.28
CA ALA A 171 17.18 -15.10 -28.58
C ALA A 171 18.51 -15.89 -28.59
N PHE A 172 19.04 -16.26 -27.42
CA PHE A 172 20.28 -16.99 -27.21
C PHE A 172 20.05 -18.43 -26.70
N GLY A 173 18.80 -18.92 -26.71
CA GLY A 173 18.46 -20.28 -26.33
C GLY A 173 18.46 -20.55 -24.82
N ARG A 174 18.62 -19.54 -23.98
CA ARG A 174 18.64 -19.67 -22.51
C ARG A 174 17.21 -19.78 -21.98
N ASN A 175 17.03 -20.60 -20.94
CA ASN A 175 15.75 -20.71 -20.26
C ASN A 175 15.32 -19.34 -19.73
N SER A 176 14.02 -19.09 -19.82
CA SER A 176 13.42 -17.81 -19.49
C SER A 176 13.87 -17.24 -18.14
N ALA A 177 14.27 -15.98 -18.19
CA ALA A 177 14.67 -15.20 -17.04
C ALA A 177 13.46 -14.67 -16.27
N LYS A 178 13.66 -14.34 -14.99
CA LYS A 178 12.71 -13.50 -14.25
C LYS A 178 12.89 -12.07 -14.72
N ALA A 179 11.85 -11.24 -14.63
CA ALA A 179 11.98 -9.82 -14.90
C ALA A 179 11.22 -8.99 -13.87
N ILE A 180 11.60 -7.73 -13.74
CA ILE A 180 10.86 -6.72 -12.99
C ILE A 180 10.32 -5.71 -13.98
N VAL A 181 9.03 -5.44 -13.88
CA VAL A 181 8.37 -4.37 -14.62
C VAL A 181 7.94 -3.30 -13.62
N GLN A 182 8.53 -2.12 -13.74
CA GLN A 182 8.16 -0.99 -12.88
C GLN A 182 6.93 -0.28 -13.46
N ALA A 183 5.93 -0.01 -12.62
CA ALA A 183 4.81 0.82 -13.01
C ALA A 183 5.30 2.28 -13.22
N PRO A 184 5.04 2.89 -14.38
CA PRO A 184 5.56 4.21 -14.71
C PRO A 184 4.87 5.28 -13.85
N ARG A 185 5.66 6.09 -13.15
CA ARG A 185 5.14 7.18 -12.27
C ARG A 185 4.61 8.39 -13.02
N VAL A 186 4.96 8.52 -14.30
CA VAL A 186 4.51 9.63 -15.16
C VAL A 186 3.02 9.54 -15.49
N LEU A 187 2.45 8.32 -15.42
CA LEU A 187 1.03 8.09 -15.67
C LEU A 187 0.22 8.15 -14.37
N PRO A 188 -1.04 8.63 -14.44
CA PRO A 188 -1.91 8.61 -13.28
C PRO A 188 -2.23 7.16 -12.87
N ARG A 189 -2.41 6.95 -11.55
CA ARG A 189 -2.65 5.61 -10.99
C ARG A 189 -4.04 5.05 -11.31
N ALA A 190 -5.00 5.94 -11.59
CA ALA A 190 -6.32 5.61 -12.09
C ALA A 190 -6.48 6.30 -13.45
N ILE A 191 -6.80 5.51 -14.48
CA ILE A 191 -7.03 6.01 -15.84
C ILE A 191 -8.55 6.02 -16.07
N PRO A 192 -9.17 7.18 -16.31
CA PRO A 192 -10.59 7.24 -16.62
C PRO A 192 -10.83 6.61 -18.00
N MET A 193 -11.80 5.72 -18.07
CA MET A 193 -12.28 5.17 -19.33
C MET A 193 -13.41 6.05 -19.89
N PRO A 194 -13.51 6.25 -21.22
CA PRO A 194 -14.61 7.00 -21.81
C PRO A 194 -15.98 6.44 -21.36
N PRO A 195 -16.94 7.29 -20.96
CA PRO A 195 -18.21 6.86 -20.38
C PRO A 195 -18.98 5.85 -21.24
N GLU A 196 -18.95 6.02 -22.56
CA GLU A 196 -19.54 5.13 -23.56
C GLU A 196 -18.95 3.71 -23.55
N ILE A 197 -17.66 3.57 -23.21
CA ILE A 197 -16.98 2.26 -23.09
C ILE A 197 -17.12 1.70 -21.66
N ALA A 198 -17.04 2.59 -20.66
CA ALA A 198 -17.15 2.24 -19.26
C ALA A 198 -18.56 1.77 -18.86
N GLY A 199 -19.60 2.29 -19.52
CA GLY A 199 -21.00 2.07 -19.13
C GLY A 199 -21.38 2.79 -17.83
N CYS A 200 -20.63 3.82 -17.45
CA CYS A 200 -20.92 4.70 -16.32
C CYS A 200 -20.20 6.05 -16.47
N PRO A 201 -20.61 7.10 -15.73
CA PRO A 201 -20.00 8.42 -15.84
C PRO A 201 -18.52 8.47 -15.42
N HIS A 202 -18.11 7.65 -14.45
CA HIS A 202 -16.77 7.67 -13.87
C HIS A 202 -16.23 6.23 -13.71
N GLY A 203 -15.76 5.63 -14.81
CA GLY A 203 -15.23 4.26 -14.84
C GLY A 203 -13.75 4.15 -15.16
#